data_AF-A0A7J4GGI0-F1
#
_entry.id   AF-A0A7J4GGI0-F1
#
_cell.length_a   1.000
_cell.length_b   1.000
_cell.length_c   1.000
_cell.angle_alpha   90.00
_cell.angle_beta   90.00
_cell.angle_gamma   90.00
#
_symmetry.space_group_name_H-M   'P 1'
#
loop_
_entity.id
_entity.type
_entity.pdbx_description
1 polymer ?
#
loop_
_entity_poly.entity_id
_entity_poly.type
_entity_poly.pdbx_seq_one_letter_code
_entity_poly.pdbx_strand_id
1 'polypeptide(L)'
;MALPNGFSGSLADSTLAPGEATELTVSITPEDNGYWTGDVLLTSDSYLQSEHSVALSALSMNTLLVHDFSGVLTGLSSDTTFTLNNTGNTDLVLDSVATGQAAFTTDLADGTIVSSGDSQSIVVTFAPTTADTVEGTVVLHTAL
;
A
#
# COMPACT_ATOMS: atom_id res chain seq x y z
N MET A 1 -16.52 -21.44 5.42
CA MET A 1 -15.47 -20.50 4.96
C MET A 1 -15.47 -19.30 5.89
N ALA A 2 -14.29 -18.87 6.31
CA ALA A 2 -14.07 -17.59 6.97
C ALA A 2 -13.12 -16.73 6.13
N LEU A 3 -13.34 -15.41 6.12
CA LEU A 3 -12.55 -14.44 5.36
C LEU A 3 -11.86 -13.47 6.34
N PRO A 4 -10.68 -12.95 5.98
CA PRO A 4 -10.00 -11.94 6.78
C PRO A 4 -10.69 -10.57 6.70
N ASN A 5 -10.48 -9.73 7.71
CA ASN A 5 -11.08 -8.39 7.78
C ASN A 5 -10.71 -7.55 6.55
N GLY A 6 -11.71 -6.88 5.96
CA GLY A 6 -11.55 -6.08 4.75
C GLY A 6 -11.75 -6.86 3.44
N PHE A 7 -11.74 -8.20 3.49
CA PHE A 7 -12.00 -9.04 2.34
C PHE A 7 -13.45 -9.53 2.33
N SER A 8 -13.98 -9.66 1.12
CA SER A 8 -15.28 -10.24 0.81
C SER A 8 -15.08 -11.39 -0.16
N GLY A 9 -15.99 -12.36 -0.21
CA GLY A 9 -15.81 -13.48 -1.11
C GLY A 9 -17.08 -14.30 -1.31
N SER A 10 -17.12 -15.01 -2.43
CA SER A 10 -18.22 -15.87 -2.83
C SER A 10 -17.71 -17.18 -3.39
N LEU A 11 -18.35 -18.26 -2.99
CA LEU A 11 -18.09 -19.61 -3.50
C LEU A 11 -19.31 -20.05 -4.31
N ALA A 12 -19.11 -20.41 -5.58
CA ALA A 12 -20.21 -20.73 -6.49
C ALA A 12 -20.93 -22.04 -6.11
N ASP A 13 -20.17 -23.07 -5.71
CA ASP A 13 -20.70 -24.32 -5.17
C ASP A 13 -19.91 -24.73 -3.91
N SER A 14 -20.61 -25.05 -2.82
CA SER A 14 -19.98 -25.54 -1.59
C SER A 14 -19.85 -27.07 -1.54
N THR A 15 -20.35 -27.76 -2.56
CA THR A 15 -20.31 -29.22 -2.71
C THR A 15 -19.60 -29.61 -4.00
N LEU A 16 -18.57 -30.44 -3.89
CA LEU A 16 -17.80 -30.91 -5.04
C LEU A 16 -17.87 -32.44 -5.12
N ALA A 17 -18.19 -32.96 -6.30
CA ALA A 17 -18.03 -34.38 -6.58
C ALA A 17 -16.54 -34.73 -6.75
N PRO A 18 -16.16 -36.02 -6.68
CA PRO A 18 -14.77 -36.42 -6.89
C PRO A 18 -14.22 -35.95 -8.24
N GLY A 19 -13.19 -35.11 -8.21
CA GLY A 19 -12.54 -34.56 -9.40
C GLY A 19 -13.12 -33.23 -9.90
N GLU A 20 -14.19 -32.73 -9.28
CA GLU A 20 -14.77 -31.41 -9.60
C GLU A 20 -14.01 -30.27 -8.91
N ALA A 21 -14.12 -29.08 -9.49
CA ALA A 21 -13.59 -27.84 -8.94
C ALA A 21 -14.61 -26.72 -9.07
N THR A 22 -14.57 -25.78 -8.13
CA THR A 22 -15.37 -24.54 -8.16
C THR A 22 -14.43 -23.35 -8.04
N GLU A 23 -14.87 -22.22 -8.57
CA GLU A 23 -14.18 -20.95 -8.36
C GLU A 23 -14.56 -20.35 -7.01
N LEU A 24 -13.54 -19.90 -6.27
CA LEU A 24 -13.68 -19.04 -5.11
C LEU A 24 -13.20 -17.64 -5.51
N THR A 25 -14.12 -16.69 -5.56
CA THR A 25 -13.79 -15.29 -5.80
C THR A 25 -13.62 -14.58 -4.47
N VAL A 26 -12.49 -13.90 -4.28
CA VAL A 26 -12.23 -13.04 -3.11
C VAL A 26 -11.89 -11.64 -3.61
N SER A 27 -12.41 -10.62 -2.94
CA SER A 27 -12.30 -9.23 -3.35
C SER A 27 -12.13 -8.30 -2.15
N ILE A 28 -11.39 -7.22 -2.35
CA ILE A 28 -11.22 -6.11 -1.41
C ILE A 28 -11.46 -4.80 -2.16
N THR A 29 -12.13 -3.84 -1.53
CA THR A 29 -12.43 -2.52 -2.09
C THR A 29 -12.03 -1.44 -1.08
N PRO A 30 -10.73 -1.16 -0.94
CA PRO A 30 -10.23 -0.20 0.03
C PRO A 30 -10.52 1.24 -0.42
N GLU A 31 -11.03 2.08 0.50
CA GLU A 31 -11.32 3.50 0.23
C GLU A 31 -10.08 4.39 0.39
N ASP A 32 -9.16 4.00 1.28
CA ASP A 32 -7.93 4.73 1.61
C ASP A 32 -6.68 3.88 1.34
N ASN A 33 -5.49 4.47 1.55
CA ASN A 33 -4.26 3.71 1.47
C ASN A 33 -4.17 2.70 2.61
N GLY A 34 -3.50 1.58 2.36
CA GLY A 34 -3.21 0.62 3.40
C GLY A 34 -2.68 -0.69 2.88
N TYR A 35 -2.24 -1.53 3.82
CA TYR A 35 -1.82 -2.89 3.54
C TYR A 35 -2.68 -3.89 4.32
N TRP A 36 -3.34 -4.79 3.61
CA TRP A 36 -4.20 -5.82 4.18
C TRP A 36 -3.60 -7.19 3.95
N THR A 37 -3.51 -7.98 5.01
CA THR A 37 -3.18 -9.40 4.94
C THR A 37 -4.22 -10.23 5.68
N GLY A 38 -4.20 -11.53 5.43
CA GLY A 38 -4.91 -12.51 6.24
C GLY A 38 -5.24 -13.78 5.48
N ASP A 39 -5.72 -14.77 6.21
CA ASP A 39 -6.00 -16.09 5.67
C ASP A 39 -7.48 -16.28 5.37
N VAL A 40 -7.79 -16.81 4.19
CA VAL A 40 -9.09 -17.43 3.91
C VAL A 40 -9.05 -18.85 4.44
N LEU A 41 -9.93 -19.16 5.39
CA LEU A 41 -10.06 -20.49 5.95
C LEU A 41 -11.23 -21.23 5.28
N LEU A 42 -10.91 -22.30 4.56
CA LEU A 42 -11.87 -23.23 4.00
C LEU A 42 -12.01 -24.44 4.92
N THR A 43 -13.25 -24.73 5.28
CA THR A 43 -13.61 -25.92 6.07
C THR A 43 -14.31 -26.91 5.16
N SER A 44 -13.96 -28.20 5.26
CA SER A 44 -14.56 -29.30 4.52
C SER A 44 -14.95 -30.44 5.45
N ASP A 45 -15.73 -31.38 4.92
CA ASP A 45 -16.11 -32.63 5.59
C ASP A 45 -15.06 -33.75 5.44
N SER A 46 -13.90 -33.44 4.87
CA SER A 46 -12.78 -34.39 4.75
C SER A 46 -12.30 -34.87 6.11
N TYR A 47 -12.24 -36.18 6.29
CA TYR A 47 -11.88 -36.83 7.55
C TYR A 47 -10.40 -36.69 7.94
N LEU A 48 -9.51 -36.40 6.98
CA LEU A 48 -8.06 -36.22 7.23
C LEU A 48 -7.63 -34.77 7.25
N GLN A 49 -8.33 -33.91 6.48
CA GLN A 49 -7.96 -32.52 6.32
C GLN A 49 -9.22 -31.67 6.18
N SER A 50 -9.87 -31.43 7.31
CA SER A 50 -11.08 -30.63 7.38
C SER A 50 -10.83 -29.13 7.19
N GLU A 51 -9.58 -28.67 7.22
CA GLU A 51 -9.22 -27.25 7.15
C GLU A 51 -8.09 -26.98 6.15
N HIS A 52 -8.27 -25.92 5.36
CA HIS A 52 -7.28 -25.41 4.41
C HIS A 52 -7.24 -23.89 4.52
N SER A 53 -6.04 -23.31 4.50
CA SER A 53 -5.85 -21.87 4.52
C SER A 53 -5.20 -21.37 3.23
N VAL A 54 -5.60 -20.18 2.79
CA VAL A 54 -4.97 -19.44 1.69
C VAL A 54 -4.63 -18.04 2.18
N ALA A 55 -3.34 -17.71 2.22
CA ALA A 55 -2.88 -16.39 2.61
C ALA A 55 -3.13 -15.38 1.49
N LEU A 56 -3.67 -14.21 1.87
CA LEU A 56 -3.92 -13.09 0.98
C LEU A 56 -3.13 -11.87 1.42
N SER A 57 -2.75 -11.06 0.45
CA SER A 57 -2.13 -9.75 0.62
C SER A 57 -2.67 -8.77 -0.41
N ALA A 58 -2.99 -7.55 -0.01
CA ALA A 58 -3.46 -6.49 -0.88
C ALA A 58 -2.89 -5.13 -0.43
N LEU A 59 -2.40 -4.35 -1.39
CA LEU A 59 -1.91 -2.98 -1.18
C LEU A 59 -2.82 -2.01 -1.93
N SER A 60 -3.29 -0.99 -1.23
CA SER A 60 -3.99 0.17 -1.81
C SER A 60 -3.15 1.41 -1.63
N MET A 61 -2.95 2.15 -2.71
CA MET A 61 -2.28 3.44 -2.75
C MET A 61 -3.12 4.35 -3.65
N ASN A 62 -4.05 5.09 -3.05
CA ASN A 62 -4.94 6.03 -3.73
C ASN A 62 -4.32 7.43 -3.88
N THR A 63 -3.11 7.66 -3.35
CA THR A 63 -2.48 8.98 -3.32
C THR A 63 -1.74 9.34 -4.61
N LEU A 64 -2.42 10.02 -5.53
CA LEU A 64 -1.75 10.92 -6.47
C LEU A 64 -1.52 12.27 -5.78
N LEU A 65 -0.31 12.49 -5.27
CA LEU A 65 0.07 13.73 -4.60
C LEU A 65 0.89 14.59 -5.56
N VAL A 66 0.27 15.63 -6.09
CA VAL A 66 0.93 16.64 -6.93
C VAL A 66 0.96 17.95 -6.16
N HIS A 67 2.14 18.57 -6.09
CA HIS A 67 2.33 19.86 -5.46
C HIS A 67 3.15 20.78 -6.36
N ASP A 68 2.71 22.03 -6.48
CA ASP A 68 3.43 23.09 -7.16
C ASP A 68 4.05 24.02 -6.12
N PHE A 69 5.38 24.03 -6.06
CA PHE A 69 6.16 24.88 -5.16
C PHE A 69 6.18 26.35 -5.59
N SER A 70 5.49 26.70 -6.68
CA SER A 70 5.46 28.05 -7.25
C SER A 70 6.89 28.52 -7.60
N GLY A 71 7.15 29.83 -7.51
CA GLY A 71 8.48 30.39 -7.75
C GLY A 71 9.37 30.36 -6.50
N VAL A 72 10.30 29.42 -6.44
CA VAL A 72 11.38 29.40 -5.43
C VAL A 72 12.67 29.97 -6.05
N LEU A 73 13.25 30.99 -5.41
CA LEU A 73 14.50 31.59 -5.90
C LEU A 73 15.68 30.63 -5.72
N THR A 74 16.65 30.70 -6.63
CA THR A 74 17.86 29.87 -6.57
C THR A 74 18.60 30.06 -5.24
N GLY A 75 18.96 28.96 -4.59
CA GLY A 75 19.65 28.97 -3.29
C GLY A 75 18.72 29.16 -2.09
N LEU A 76 17.41 29.27 -2.30
CA LEU A 76 16.39 29.16 -1.24
C LEU A 76 15.70 27.79 -1.33
N SER A 77 14.91 27.46 -0.31
CA SER A 77 14.11 26.25 -0.26
C SER A 77 12.66 26.52 0.12
N SER A 78 11.78 25.59 -0.24
CA SER A 78 10.39 25.55 0.17
C SER A 78 9.98 24.12 0.50
N ASP A 79 9.23 23.95 1.58
CA ASP A 79 8.80 22.65 2.07
C ASP A 79 7.30 22.44 1.84
N THR A 80 6.92 21.20 1.57
CA THR A 80 5.54 20.74 1.60
C THR A 80 5.45 19.45 2.41
N THR A 81 4.30 19.20 3.04
CA THR A 81 4.09 18.00 3.84
C THR A 81 2.96 17.18 3.25
N PHE A 82 3.25 15.90 3.01
CA PHE A 82 2.28 14.90 2.61
C PHE A 82 2.01 13.95 3.76
N THR A 83 0.80 13.39 3.82
CA THR A 83 0.43 12.40 4.82
C THR A 83 0.17 11.07 4.13
N LEU A 84 0.94 10.05 4.51
CA LEU A 84 0.69 8.66 4.15
C LEU A 84 -0.03 7.98 5.31
N ASN A 85 -1.29 7.60 5.12
CA ASN A 85 -2.05 6.82 6.09
C ASN A 85 -1.95 5.32 5.80
N ASN A 86 -2.01 4.48 6.83
CA ASN A 86 -2.18 3.05 6.68
C ASN A 86 -3.50 2.62 7.33
N THR A 87 -4.58 2.61 6.54
CA THR A 87 -5.89 2.12 6.97
C THR A 87 -6.02 0.59 6.88
N GLY A 88 -4.94 -0.08 6.48
CA GLY A 88 -4.82 -1.52 6.43
C GLY A 88 -4.79 -2.17 7.80
N ASN A 89 -4.86 -3.50 7.80
CA ASN A 89 -4.79 -4.32 9.02
C ASN A 89 -3.37 -4.83 9.35
N THR A 90 -2.39 -4.46 8.51
CA THR A 90 -0.98 -4.89 8.59
C THR A 90 -0.08 -3.67 8.46
N ASP A 91 1.08 -3.71 9.11
CA ASP A 91 2.09 -2.66 9.00
C ASP A 91 2.54 -2.48 7.54
N LEU A 92 2.57 -1.24 7.09
CA LEU A 92 3.05 -0.86 5.77
C LEU A 92 4.55 -0.56 5.87
N VAL A 93 5.37 -1.40 5.24
CA VAL A 93 6.82 -1.25 5.23
C VAL A 93 7.25 -0.57 3.92
N LEU A 94 7.95 0.56 4.05
CA LEU A 94 8.51 1.30 2.94
C LEU A 94 9.98 0.91 2.78
N ASP A 95 10.26 -0.03 1.88
CA ASP A 95 11.59 -0.60 1.68
C ASP A 95 12.61 0.45 1.23
N SER A 96 12.21 1.32 0.30
CA SER A 96 13.07 2.39 -0.17
C SER A 96 12.30 3.62 -0.61
N VAL A 97 12.97 4.77 -0.50
CA VAL A 97 12.54 6.04 -1.06
C VAL A 97 13.57 6.57 -2.05
N ALA A 98 13.11 7.11 -3.17
CA ALA A 98 13.96 7.70 -4.19
C ALA A 98 13.40 9.04 -4.67
N THR A 99 14.27 10.03 -4.88
CA THR A 99 13.92 11.28 -5.54
C THR A 99 14.43 11.28 -6.98
N GLY A 100 13.57 11.67 -7.92
CA GLY A 100 13.89 11.67 -9.36
C GLY A 100 14.77 12.85 -9.79
N GLN A 101 15.01 13.81 -8.90
CA GLN A 101 15.72 15.06 -9.17
C GLN A 101 16.47 15.53 -7.92
N ALA A 102 17.70 16.01 -8.10
CA ALA A 102 18.56 16.46 -7.01
C ALA A 102 18.05 17.72 -6.29
N ALA A 103 17.18 18.51 -6.93
CA ALA A 103 16.55 19.68 -6.33
C ALA A 103 15.46 19.32 -5.31
N PHE A 104 15.04 18.04 -5.24
CA PHE A 104 14.07 17.57 -4.26
C PHE A 104 14.74 16.62 -3.26
N THR A 105 14.47 16.86 -1.98
CA THR A 105 14.85 15.98 -0.88
C THR A 105 13.64 15.63 -0.03
N THR A 106 13.72 14.57 0.76
CA THR A 106 12.67 14.19 1.71
C THR A 106 13.29 13.75 3.03
N ASP A 107 12.53 13.92 4.12
CA ASP A 107 12.89 13.43 5.46
C ASP A 107 12.57 11.95 5.67
N LEU A 108 11.83 11.34 4.74
CA LEU A 108 11.51 9.93 4.78
C LEU A 108 12.78 9.07 4.59
N ALA A 109 12.89 8.01 5.39
CA ALA A 109 14.02 7.09 5.36
C ALA A 109 13.61 5.71 4.86
N ASP A 110 14.56 4.99 4.26
CA ASP A 110 14.40 3.59 3.91
C ASP A 110 14.07 2.75 5.15
N GLY A 111 13.18 1.77 5.00
CA GLY A 111 12.70 0.91 6.08
C GLY A 111 11.71 1.60 7.04
N THR A 112 11.16 2.76 6.69
CA THR A 112 10.09 3.38 7.48
C THR A 112 8.88 2.46 7.54
N ILE A 113 8.34 2.27 8.75
CA ILE A 113 7.16 1.43 9.00
C ILE A 113 6.01 2.33 9.43
N VAL A 114 4.87 2.23 8.74
CA VAL A 114 3.61 2.86 9.13
C VAL A 114 2.70 1.78 9.70
N SER A 115 2.52 1.76 11.03
CA SER A 115 1.72 0.72 11.67
C SER A 115 0.27 0.73 11.19
N SER A 116 -0.43 -0.39 11.34
CA SER A 116 -1.88 -0.44 11.08
C SER A 116 -2.64 0.63 11.87
N GLY A 117 -3.45 1.43 11.17
CA GLY A 117 -4.22 2.54 11.72
C GLY A 117 -3.45 3.86 11.89
N ASP A 118 -2.13 3.86 11.71
CA ASP A 118 -1.28 5.03 11.88
C ASP A 118 -1.12 5.84 10.58
N SER A 119 -0.42 6.97 10.69
CA SER A 119 -0.05 7.80 9.56
C SER A 119 1.36 8.36 9.71
N GLN A 120 2.06 8.50 8.59
CA GLN A 120 3.40 9.09 8.48
C GLN A 120 3.32 10.42 7.74
N SER A 121 3.90 11.47 8.34
CA SER A 121 4.12 12.74 7.65
C SER A 121 5.43 12.67 6.87
N ILE A 122 5.40 13.10 5.61
CA ILE A 122 6.54 13.09 4.69
C ILE A 122 6.75 14.54 4.29
N VAL A 123 7.87 15.13 4.69
CA VAL A 123 8.29 16.45 4.25
C VAL A 123 9.09 16.29 2.96
N VAL A 124 8.70 17.04 1.94
CA VAL A 124 9.46 17.17 0.69
C VAL A 124 9.92 18.61 0.58
N THR A 125 11.23 18.79 0.44
CA THR A 125 11.88 20.08 0.28
C THR A 125 12.31 20.26 -1.16
N PHE A 126 11.91 21.37 -1.77
CA PHE A 126 12.41 21.82 -3.06
C PHE A 126 13.44 22.94 -2.87
N ALA A 127 14.65 22.76 -3.41
CA ALA A 127 15.76 23.70 -3.34
C ALA A 127 16.45 23.84 -4.71
N PRO A 128 15.96 24.73 -5.60
CA PRO A 128 16.51 24.88 -6.94
C PRO A 128 17.89 25.52 -6.94
N THR A 129 18.77 25.01 -7.80
CA THR A 129 20.13 25.55 -8.03
C THR A 129 20.26 26.31 -9.35
N THR A 130 19.29 26.17 -10.27
CA THR A 130 19.21 26.86 -11.55
C THR A 130 17.88 27.61 -11.67
N ALA A 131 17.86 28.67 -12.46
CA ALA A 131 16.67 29.50 -12.67
C ALA A 131 15.79 28.95 -13.81
N ASP A 132 15.46 27.65 -13.73
CA ASP A 132 14.65 26.93 -14.73
C ASP A 132 13.52 26.16 -14.03
N THR A 133 12.51 25.75 -14.80
CA THR A 133 11.46 24.84 -14.31
C THR A 133 12.07 23.48 -14.00
N VAL A 134 11.79 22.95 -12.80
CA VAL A 134 12.21 21.61 -12.38
C VAL A 134 10.99 20.77 -12.10
N GLU A 135 10.89 19.63 -12.77
CA GLU A 135 9.88 18.60 -12.50
C GLU A 135 10.57 17.35 -11.98
N GLY A 136 10.04 16.78 -10.90
CA GLY A 136 10.59 15.60 -10.25
C GLY A 136 9.52 14.83 -9.49
N THR A 137 9.86 13.62 -9.12
CA THR A 137 8.97 12.71 -8.38
C THR A 137 9.67 12.18 -7.14
N VAL A 138 8.92 11.94 -6.06
CA VAL A 138 9.35 11.13 -4.93
C VAL A 138 8.65 9.77 -5.06
N VAL A 139 9.43 8.70 -5.16
CA VAL A 139 8.93 7.34 -5.37
C VAL A 139 9.19 6.53 -4.12
N LEU A 140 8.16 5.83 -3.65
CA LEU A 140 8.21 4.93 -2.51
C LEU A 140 8.05 3.50 -3.03
N HIS A 141 8.88 2.58 -2.55
CA HIS A 141 8.76 1.15 -2.83
C HIS A 141 8.38 0.40 -1.54
N THR A 142 7.52 -0.60 -1.70
CA THR A 142 7.05 -1.48 -0.62
C THR A 142 7.54 -2.90 -0.87
N ALA A 143 7.82 -3.65 0.20
CA ALA A 143 8.11 -5.08 0.10
C ALA A 143 6.86 -5.86 -0.35
N LEU A 144 6.76 -6.18 -1.64
CA LEU A 144 5.84 -7.18 -2.16
C LEU A 144 6.57 -8.09 -3.15
#